data_AF-A0A7K6L2P1-F1
#
_entry.id   AF-A0A7K6L2P1-F1
#
_cell.length_a   1.000
_cell.length_b   1.000
_cell.length_c   1.000
_cell.angle_alpha   90.00
_cell.angle_beta   90.00
_cell.angle_gamma   90.00
#
_symmetry.space_group_name_H-M   'P 1'
#
loop_
_entity.id
_entity.type
_entity.pdbx_description
1 polymer ?
#
loop_
_entity_poly.entity_id
_entity_poly.type
_entity_poly.pdbx_seq_one_letter_code
_entity_poly.pdbx_strand_id
1 'polypeptide(L)'
;MGQKVSQEDSQENKAETLVICEVFSQGVLHASQRLKDYLGFVDPQSKFQPATNTLSEIFLVNFISFCVGKGVEEQITTSKMTKQQSSLFGVDWIWTLCGSDKQIKLQIAVQALQPAELCHGEGPAEDCCREAALADECFQNMSRFEKLAEFCRLVGRDCLGLFVMFGVPGKPKDIRGVLLDSVAKEEQKCRLSGRNALRQFVTSTDSFLPTKDMLENCLGTKNGLKDVGKVYINFV
;
A
#
# COMPACT_ATOMS: atom_id res chain seq x y z
N MET A 1 -32.35 29.46 -19.36
CA MET A 1 -32.35 28.18 -18.61
C MET A 1 -31.05 27.47 -18.92
N GLY A 2 -30.23 27.14 -17.93
CA GLY A 2 -28.98 26.38 -18.16
C GLY A 2 -27.87 26.72 -17.19
N GLN A 3 -28.02 26.39 -15.91
CA GLN A 3 -26.94 26.45 -14.93
C GLN A 3 -27.17 25.50 -13.73
N LYS A 4 -27.75 24.32 -13.98
CA LYS A 4 -27.99 23.29 -12.95
C LYS A 4 -27.09 22.05 -13.04
N VAL A 5 -26.41 21.85 -14.17
CA VAL A 5 -25.67 20.59 -14.47
C VAL A 5 -24.40 20.44 -13.62
N SER A 6 -23.74 21.52 -13.22
CA SER A 6 -22.43 21.44 -12.53
C SER A 6 -22.49 21.03 -11.05
N GLN A 7 -23.64 21.16 -10.39
CA GLN A 7 -23.79 20.80 -8.98
C GLN A 7 -24.16 19.31 -8.81
N GLU A 8 -25.02 18.77 -9.67
CA GLU A 8 -25.43 17.36 -9.64
C GLU A 8 -24.25 16.43 -9.94
N ASP A 9 -23.47 16.69 -11.00
CA ASP A 9 -22.26 15.92 -11.35
C ASP A 9 -21.22 15.90 -10.21
N SER A 10 -21.11 17.01 -9.46
CA SER A 10 -20.15 17.11 -8.35
C SER A 10 -20.58 16.33 -7.11
N GLN A 11 -21.89 16.13 -6.92
CA GLN A 11 -22.46 15.49 -5.75
C GLN A 11 -22.60 13.97 -5.95
N GLU A 12 -22.92 13.53 -7.17
CA GLU A 12 -22.88 12.11 -7.56
C GLU A 12 -21.46 11.54 -7.48
N ASN A 13 -20.47 12.25 -8.01
CA ASN A 13 -19.07 11.83 -7.96
C ASN A 13 -18.54 11.74 -6.51
N LYS A 14 -19.03 12.61 -5.62
CA LYS A 14 -18.70 12.53 -4.18
C LYS A 14 -19.35 11.32 -3.51
N ALA A 15 -20.62 11.05 -3.79
CA ALA A 15 -21.31 9.89 -3.22
C ALA A 15 -20.67 8.58 -3.68
N GLU A 16 -20.30 8.49 -4.96
CA GLU A 16 -19.57 7.38 -5.54
C GLU A 16 -18.22 7.16 -4.86
N THR A 17 -17.43 8.24 -4.71
CA THR A 17 -16.14 8.20 -4.01
C THR A 17 -16.27 7.60 -2.62
N LEU A 18 -17.32 7.99 -1.86
CA LEU A 18 -17.57 7.46 -0.52
C LEU A 18 -17.89 5.96 -0.53
N VAL A 19 -18.63 5.48 -1.53
CA VAL A 19 -18.92 4.04 -1.69
C VAL A 19 -17.64 3.27 -1.98
N ILE A 20 -16.80 3.76 -2.90
CA ILE A 20 -15.51 3.13 -3.22
C ILE A 20 -14.60 3.08 -1.98
N CYS A 21 -14.50 4.18 -1.22
CA CYS A 21 -13.74 4.23 0.04
C CYS A 21 -14.23 3.18 1.05
N GLU A 22 -15.55 3.06 1.21
CA GLU A 22 -16.15 2.10 2.13
C GLU A 22 -15.86 0.66 1.70
N VAL A 23 -16.12 0.32 0.44
CA VAL A 23 -15.93 -1.05 -0.05
C VAL A 23 -14.46 -1.45 -0.01
N PHE A 24 -13.54 -0.55 -0.39
CA PHE A 24 -12.10 -0.79 -0.25
C PHE A 24 -11.71 -1.04 1.22
N SER A 25 -12.16 -0.16 2.14
CA SER A 25 -11.85 -0.28 3.56
C SER A 25 -12.36 -1.61 4.13
N GLN A 26 -13.57 -2.04 3.77
CA GLN A 26 -14.13 -3.32 4.19
C GLN A 26 -13.37 -4.51 3.57
N GLY A 27 -12.91 -4.38 2.33
CA GLY A 27 -12.09 -5.42 1.67
C GLY A 27 -10.74 -5.60 2.35
N VAL A 28 -10.05 -4.50 2.66
CA VAL A 28 -8.78 -4.52 3.40
C VAL A 28 -8.97 -5.09 4.80
N LEU A 29 -10.07 -4.72 5.48
CA LEU A 29 -10.43 -5.27 6.78
C LEU A 29 -10.64 -6.79 6.70
N HIS A 30 -11.43 -7.24 5.73
CA HIS A 30 -11.71 -8.66 5.52
C HIS A 30 -10.43 -9.46 5.28
N ALA A 31 -9.56 -8.99 4.37
CA ALA A 31 -8.28 -9.62 4.07
C ALA A 31 -7.35 -9.64 5.30
N SER A 32 -7.31 -8.55 6.06
CA SER A 32 -6.49 -8.44 7.27
C SER A 32 -6.94 -9.41 8.35
N GLN A 33 -8.25 -9.51 8.59
CA GLN A 33 -8.81 -10.45 9.56
C GLN A 33 -8.45 -11.89 9.22
N ARG A 34 -8.50 -12.26 7.93
CA ARG A 34 -8.11 -13.60 7.46
C ARG A 34 -6.62 -13.87 7.65
N LEU A 35 -5.78 -12.86 7.47
CA LEU A 35 -4.34 -13.01 7.61
C LEU A 35 -3.87 -13.10 9.07
N LYS A 36 -4.65 -12.59 10.04
CA LYS A 36 -4.30 -12.60 11.47
C LYS A 36 -4.07 -14.00 12.03
N ASP A 37 -4.77 -15.00 11.54
CA ASP A 37 -4.61 -16.38 12.01
C ASP A 37 -3.23 -16.93 11.62
N TYR A 38 -2.72 -16.56 10.45
CA TYR A 38 -1.38 -16.93 9.98
C TYR A 38 -0.28 -16.18 10.73
N LEU A 39 -0.46 -14.87 10.92
CA LEU A 39 0.50 -14.05 11.68
C LEU A 39 0.54 -14.40 13.17
N GLY A 40 -0.57 -14.88 13.69
CA GLY A 40 -0.74 -15.31 15.06
C GLY A 40 -0.28 -16.74 15.35
N PHE A 41 0.06 -17.50 14.31
CA PHE A 41 0.42 -18.91 14.46
C PHE A 41 1.81 -19.05 15.09
N VAL A 42 1.86 -19.71 16.24
CA VAL A 42 3.12 -20.06 16.90
C VAL A 42 3.39 -21.52 16.59
N ASP A 43 4.38 -21.78 15.73
CA ASP A 43 4.85 -23.12 15.48
C ASP A 43 5.74 -23.59 16.64
N PRO A 44 5.37 -24.66 17.38
CA PRO A 44 6.23 -25.21 18.42
C PRO A 44 7.62 -25.63 17.91
N GLN A 45 7.75 -25.93 16.61
CA GLN A 45 9.02 -26.31 15.98
C GLN A 45 9.71 -25.14 15.25
N SER A 46 9.12 -23.95 15.22
CA SER A 46 9.63 -22.76 14.52
C SER A 46 9.94 -22.94 13.03
N LYS A 47 9.39 -23.97 12.38
CA LYS A 47 9.54 -24.29 10.95
C LYS A 47 8.56 -23.52 10.07
N PHE A 48 7.39 -23.18 10.59
CA PHE A 48 6.39 -22.41 9.87
C PHE A 48 6.65 -20.92 10.02
N GLN A 49 7.28 -20.34 9.00
CA GLN A 49 7.51 -18.90 8.88
C GLN A 49 7.12 -18.49 7.45
N PRO A 50 5.84 -18.14 7.21
CA PRO A 50 5.39 -17.73 5.89
C PRO A 50 6.21 -16.54 5.40
N ALA A 51 6.73 -16.65 4.18
CA ALA A 51 7.40 -15.53 3.53
C ALA A 51 6.39 -14.42 3.20
N THR A 52 6.88 -13.18 3.12
CA THR A 52 6.08 -11.99 2.78
C THR A 52 5.30 -12.14 1.48
N ASN A 53 5.84 -12.78 0.45
CA ASN A 53 5.09 -13.01 -0.79
C ASN A 53 3.89 -13.95 -0.57
N THR A 54 4.03 -15.00 0.23
CA THR A 54 2.92 -15.90 0.58
C THR A 54 1.84 -15.15 1.36
N LEU A 55 2.23 -14.32 2.33
CA LEU A 55 1.28 -13.48 3.07
C LEU A 55 0.57 -12.48 2.15
N SER A 56 1.31 -11.89 1.20
CA SER A 56 0.76 -10.98 0.18
C SER A 56 -0.26 -11.69 -0.71
N GLU A 57 0.02 -12.91 -1.16
CA GLU A 57 -0.91 -13.71 -1.98
C GLU A 57 -2.18 -14.04 -1.21
N ILE A 58 -2.08 -14.50 0.03
CA ILE A 58 -3.25 -14.76 0.90
C ILE A 58 -4.06 -13.49 1.07
N PHE A 59 -3.40 -12.36 1.40
CA PHE A 59 -4.05 -11.08 1.58
C PHE A 59 -4.81 -10.64 0.33
N LEU A 60 -4.15 -10.65 -0.83
CA LEU A 60 -4.72 -10.19 -2.09
C LEU A 60 -5.85 -11.11 -2.59
N VAL A 61 -5.75 -12.43 -2.44
CA VAL A 61 -6.83 -13.34 -2.81
C VAL A 61 -8.09 -13.03 -1.99
N ASN A 62 -7.96 -12.84 -0.67
CA ASN A 62 -9.11 -12.49 0.17
C ASN A 62 -9.68 -11.11 -0.19
N PHE A 63 -8.83 -10.12 -0.48
CA PHE A 63 -9.26 -8.79 -0.91
C PHE A 63 -10.01 -8.82 -2.25
N ILE A 64 -9.45 -9.49 -3.26
CA ILE A 64 -10.03 -9.59 -4.61
C ILE A 64 -11.35 -10.36 -4.55
N SER A 65 -11.40 -11.50 -3.84
CA SER A 65 -12.64 -12.26 -3.66
C SER A 65 -13.73 -11.43 -2.98
N PHE A 66 -13.37 -10.59 -2.01
CA PHE A 66 -14.31 -9.65 -1.40
C PHE A 66 -14.85 -8.64 -2.42
N CYS A 67 -13.99 -8.02 -3.22
CA CYS A 67 -14.39 -7.02 -4.23
C CYS A 67 -15.32 -7.63 -5.29
N VAL A 68 -15.01 -8.83 -5.79
CA VAL A 68 -15.87 -9.58 -6.72
C VAL A 68 -17.21 -9.91 -6.07
N GLY A 69 -17.21 -10.34 -4.80
CA GLY A 69 -18.45 -10.59 -4.05
C GLY A 69 -19.31 -9.33 -3.82
N LYS A 70 -18.73 -8.13 -3.97
CA LYS A 70 -19.43 -6.84 -3.90
C LYS A 70 -19.77 -6.25 -5.27
N GLY A 71 -19.32 -6.85 -6.37
CA GLY A 71 -19.58 -6.38 -7.73
C GLY A 71 -18.86 -5.06 -8.06
N VAL A 72 -17.69 -4.81 -7.46
CA VAL A 72 -16.90 -3.57 -7.66
C VAL A 72 -15.57 -3.82 -8.36
N GLU A 73 -15.37 -4.99 -8.97
CA GLU A 73 -14.12 -5.38 -9.62
C GLU A 73 -13.72 -4.48 -10.81
N GLU A 74 -14.67 -3.76 -11.41
CA GLU A 74 -14.39 -2.74 -12.43
C GLU A 74 -13.92 -1.40 -11.82
N GLN A 75 -14.29 -1.12 -10.57
CA GLN A 75 -13.96 0.12 -9.85
C GLN A 75 -12.71 -0.04 -8.99
N ILE A 76 -12.45 -1.25 -8.48
CA ILE A 76 -11.30 -1.55 -7.63
C ILE A 76 -10.55 -2.72 -8.25
N THR A 77 -9.47 -2.40 -8.96
CA THR A 77 -8.62 -3.41 -9.60
C THR A 77 -7.34 -3.63 -8.81
N THR A 78 -6.88 -4.87 -8.78
CA THR A 78 -5.60 -5.25 -8.17
C THR A 78 -4.69 -5.80 -9.25
N SER A 79 -3.51 -5.20 -9.43
CA SER A 79 -2.48 -5.68 -10.35
C SER A 79 -1.27 -6.11 -9.54
N LYS A 80 -1.06 -7.43 -9.39
CA LYS A 80 0.14 -7.97 -8.73
C LYS A 80 1.29 -8.00 -9.72
N MET A 81 2.42 -7.46 -9.30
CA MET A 81 3.63 -7.45 -10.11
C MET A 81 4.25 -8.85 -10.15
N THR A 82 4.88 -9.18 -11.28
CA THR A 82 5.76 -10.35 -11.33
C THR A 82 6.98 -10.12 -10.44
N LYS A 83 7.69 -11.20 -10.06
CA LYS A 83 8.94 -11.06 -9.29
C LYS A 83 9.94 -10.11 -9.96
N GLN A 84 10.04 -10.16 -11.28
CA GLN A 84 10.89 -9.28 -12.07
C GLN A 84 10.45 -7.81 -11.98
N GLN A 85 9.16 -7.54 -12.15
CA GLN A 85 8.60 -6.19 -12.02
C GLN A 85 8.74 -5.64 -10.60
N SER A 86 8.53 -6.46 -9.57
CA SER A 86 8.71 -6.06 -8.17
C SER A 86 10.16 -5.73 -7.85
N SER A 87 11.11 -6.51 -8.37
CA SER A 87 12.54 -6.21 -8.22
C SER A 87 12.92 -4.92 -8.94
N LEU A 88 12.36 -4.67 -10.12
CA LEU A 88 12.65 -3.50 -10.94
C LEU A 88 12.08 -2.21 -10.32
N PHE A 89 10.79 -2.20 -9.99
CA PHE A 89 10.07 -1.01 -9.55
C PHE A 89 9.98 -0.85 -8.02
N GLY A 90 10.35 -1.87 -7.25
CA GLY A 90 10.13 -1.87 -5.80
C GLY A 90 8.65 -1.97 -5.40
N VAL A 91 7.77 -2.34 -6.32
CA VAL A 91 6.30 -2.43 -6.11
C VAL A 91 5.85 -3.88 -6.18
N ASP A 92 5.15 -4.36 -5.15
CA ASP A 92 4.60 -5.72 -5.10
C ASP A 92 3.25 -5.85 -5.80
N TRP A 93 2.41 -4.83 -5.65
CA TRP A 93 1.15 -4.71 -6.37
C TRP A 93 0.67 -3.27 -6.41
N ILE A 94 -0.31 -3.01 -7.28
CA ILE A 94 -1.01 -1.73 -7.37
C ILE A 94 -2.49 -1.99 -7.18
N TRP A 95 -3.12 -1.18 -6.32
CA TRP A 95 -4.57 -1.00 -6.36
C TRP A 95 -4.90 0.22 -7.21
N THR A 96 -5.83 0.07 -8.14
CA THR A 96 -6.34 1.18 -8.95
C THR A 96 -7.82 1.35 -8.66
N LEU A 97 -8.17 2.56 -8.23
CA LEU A 97 -9.52 3.00 -7.91
C LEU A 97 -10.03 3.85 -9.07
N CYS A 98 -11.08 3.38 -9.73
CA CYS A 98 -11.70 4.02 -10.88
C CYS A 98 -13.09 4.54 -10.53
N GLY A 99 -13.48 5.67 -11.11
CA GLY A 99 -14.87 6.11 -11.11
C GLY A 99 -15.71 5.33 -12.13
N SER A 100 -17.01 5.59 -12.15
CA SER A 100 -17.99 5.00 -13.05
C SER A 100 -17.76 5.44 -14.50
N ASP A 101 -17.08 6.57 -14.67
CA ASP A 101 -16.53 7.08 -15.94
C ASP A 101 -15.29 6.30 -16.42
N LYS A 102 -14.86 5.27 -15.68
CA LYS A 102 -13.63 4.48 -15.88
C LYS A 102 -12.34 5.31 -15.81
N GLN A 103 -12.42 6.55 -15.31
CA GLN A 103 -11.24 7.36 -15.07
C GLN A 103 -10.59 6.92 -13.76
N ILE A 104 -9.27 6.77 -13.80
CA ILE A 104 -8.47 6.51 -12.60
C ILE A 104 -8.61 7.72 -11.68
N LYS A 105 -9.04 7.47 -10.44
CA LYS A 105 -9.13 8.49 -9.39
C LYS A 105 -7.93 8.42 -8.45
N LEU A 106 -7.43 7.22 -8.19
CA LEU A 106 -6.28 6.98 -7.33
C LEU A 106 -5.63 5.64 -7.66
N GLN A 107 -4.30 5.61 -7.65
CA GLN A 107 -3.49 4.40 -7.64
C GLN A 107 -2.74 4.33 -6.32
N ILE A 108 -2.66 3.13 -5.75
CA ILE A 108 -1.91 2.86 -4.54
C ILE A 108 -0.84 1.84 -4.90
N ALA A 109 0.40 2.29 -5.02
CA ALA A 109 1.56 1.43 -5.25
C ALA A 109 2.03 0.88 -3.90
N VAL A 110 2.03 -0.45 -3.78
CA VAL A 110 2.28 -1.11 -2.51
C VAL A 110 3.61 -1.84 -2.49
N GLN A 111 4.35 -1.66 -1.40
CA GLN A 111 5.47 -2.51 -1.02
C GLN A 111 5.15 -3.25 0.28
N ALA A 112 5.10 -4.58 0.24
CA ALA A 112 4.82 -5.42 1.40
C ALA A 112 6.11 -5.88 2.08
N LEU A 113 6.08 -5.90 3.42
CA LEU A 113 7.26 -6.14 4.24
C LEU A 113 6.86 -6.86 5.54
N GLN A 114 7.74 -7.73 6.03
CA GLN A 114 7.72 -8.24 7.41
C GLN A 114 8.82 -7.55 8.25
N PRO A 115 8.67 -7.46 9.59
CA PRO A 115 9.69 -6.87 10.47
C PRO A 115 11.09 -7.47 10.31
N ALA A 116 11.18 -8.76 9.98
CA ALA A 116 12.47 -9.43 9.77
C ALA A 116 13.25 -8.83 8.59
N GLU A 117 12.56 -8.37 7.54
CA GLU A 117 13.16 -7.72 6.37
C GLU A 117 13.65 -6.30 6.69
N LEU A 118 13.08 -5.67 7.73
CA LEU A 118 13.60 -4.42 8.30
C LEU A 118 14.83 -4.64 9.20
N CYS A 119 15.16 -5.89 9.56
CA CYS A 119 16.31 -6.23 10.42
C CYS A 119 17.52 -6.83 9.68
N HIS A 120 17.31 -7.60 8.60
CA HIS A 120 18.39 -8.17 7.77
C HIS A 120 18.67 -7.29 6.55
N GLY A 121 19.92 -6.89 6.27
CA GLY A 121 20.27 -6.08 5.08
C GLY A 121 19.65 -6.65 3.80
N GLU A 122 19.41 -5.83 2.77
CA GLU A 122 18.98 -6.36 1.46
C GLU A 122 19.96 -7.50 1.12
N GLY A 123 19.46 -8.75 1.15
CA GLY A 123 20.26 -9.92 0.81
C GLY A 123 20.74 -9.78 -0.64
N PRO A 124 21.71 -10.58 -1.09
CA PRO A 124 22.04 -10.61 -2.51
C PRO A 124 20.72 -10.76 -3.29
N ALA A 125 20.46 -9.81 -4.19
CA ALA A 125 19.23 -9.77 -4.96
C ALA A 125 18.95 -11.18 -5.48
N GLU A 126 17.89 -11.82 -4.97
CA GLU A 126 17.53 -13.17 -5.38
C GLU A 126 17.34 -13.15 -6.90
N ASP A 127 18.28 -13.79 -7.59
CA ASP A 127 18.31 -14.09 -9.01
C ASP A 127 17.62 -13.02 -9.88
N CYS A 128 18.12 -11.79 -9.80
CA CYS A 128 17.70 -10.75 -10.72
C CYS A 128 18.16 -11.19 -12.12
N CYS A 129 17.23 -11.64 -12.96
CA CYS A 129 17.53 -12.05 -14.33
C CYS A 129 18.37 -10.96 -14.99
N ARG A 130 19.42 -11.36 -15.74
CA ARG A 130 20.36 -10.43 -16.39
C ARG A 130 19.66 -9.35 -17.21
N GLU A 131 18.45 -9.63 -17.69
CA GLU A 131 17.58 -8.68 -18.41
C GLU A 131 17.05 -7.55 -17.52
N ALA A 132 16.64 -7.82 -16.27
CA ALA A 132 16.17 -6.78 -15.34
C ALA A 132 17.30 -5.83 -14.91
N ALA A 133 18.54 -6.34 -14.82
CA ALA A 133 19.72 -5.51 -14.57
C ALA A 133 20.07 -4.60 -15.76
N LEU A 134 19.74 -5.01 -16.99
CA LEU A 134 19.94 -4.25 -18.21
C LEU A 134 18.78 -3.30 -18.55
N ALA A 135 17.60 -3.51 -17.96
CA ALA A 135 16.36 -2.88 -18.39
C ALA A 135 16.12 -1.46 -17.89
N ASP A 136 16.91 -0.92 -16.95
CA ASP A 136 16.65 0.45 -16.48
C ASP A 136 17.85 1.17 -15.86
N GLU A 137 18.26 2.30 -16.45
CA GLU A 137 19.23 3.22 -15.85
C GLU A 137 18.61 4.06 -14.71
N CYS A 138 17.29 4.31 -14.72
CA CYS A 138 16.63 5.18 -13.73
C CYS A 138 16.56 4.56 -12.34
N PHE A 139 16.42 3.23 -12.25
CA PHE A 139 16.27 2.52 -10.96
C PHE A 139 17.55 1.76 -10.56
N GLN A 140 18.64 1.90 -11.33
CA GLN A 140 19.94 1.35 -10.98
C GLN A 140 20.48 2.02 -9.71
N ASN A 141 21.08 1.23 -8.82
CA ASN A 141 21.62 1.65 -7.52
C ASN A 141 20.58 2.22 -6.53
N MET A 142 19.29 2.20 -6.85
CA MET A 142 18.23 2.55 -5.89
C MET A 142 17.89 1.35 -5.01
N SER A 143 17.75 1.60 -3.70
CA SER A 143 17.15 0.66 -2.77
C SER A 143 15.70 0.40 -3.12
N ARG A 144 15.15 -0.73 -2.64
CA ARG A 144 13.74 -1.07 -2.89
C ARG A 144 12.76 0.04 -2.46
N PHE A 145 13.12 0.80 -1.41
CA PHE A 145 12.33 1.92 -0.88
C PHE A 145 12.34 3.13 -1.82
N GLU A 146 13.52 3.50 -2.34
CA GLU A 146 13.68 4.59 -3.30
C GLU A 146 12.97 4.28 -4.62
N LYS A 147 13.00 3.01 -5.05
CA LYS A 147 12.28 2.57 -6.25
C LYS A 147 10.77 2.79 -6.15
N LEU A 148 10.15 2.53 -4.99
CA LEU A 148 8.72 2.84 -4.77
C LEU A 148 8.44 4.34 -4.92
N ALA A 149 9.33 5.19 -4.37
CA ALA A 149 9.19 6.64 -4.48
C ALA A 149 9.30 7.13 -5.92
N GLU A 150 10.30 6.62 -6.65
CA GLU A 150 10.51 6.94 -8.05
C GLU A 150 9.35 6.44 -8.93
N PHE A 151 8.82 5.25 -8.65
CA PHE A 151 7.62 4.73 -9.31
C PHE A 151 6.43 5.68 -9.15
N CYS A 152 6.13 6.10 -7.91
CA CYS A 152 5.03 7.03 -7.65
C CYS A 152 5.24 8.37 -8.36
N ARG A 153 6.48 8.88 -8.37
CA ARG A 153 6.86 10.12 -9.07
C ARG A 153 6.61 10.03 -10.58
N LEU A 154 6.92 8.89 -11.20
CA LEU A 154 6.73 8.67 -12.64
C LEU A 154 5.25 8.50 -13.02
N VAL A 155 4.44 7.85 -12.18
CA VAL A 155 2.98 7.75 -12.40
C VAL A 155 2.30 9.11 -12.25
N GLY A 156 2.75 9.92 -11.28
CA GLY A 156 2.30 11.30 -11.09
C GLY A 156 1.35 11.47 -9.91
N ARG A 157 0.52 12.52 -9.98
CA ARG A 157 -0.24 13.04 -8.81
C ARG A 157 -1.27 12.06 -8.26
N ASP A 158 -1.75 11.15 -9.10
CA ASP A 158 -2.78 10.20 -8.73
C ASP A 158 -2.19 8.91 -8.15
N CYS A 159 -0.90 8.87 -7.82
CA CYS A 159 -0.22 7.70 -7.25
C CYS A 159 0.20 7.93 -5.79
N LEU A 160 -0.23 7.02 -4.92
CA LEU A 160 0.11 6.96 -3.50
C LEU A 160 1.03 5.79 -3.21
N GLY A 161 2.21 6.06 -2.66
CA GLY A 161 3.10 5.01 -2.16
C GLY A 161 2.67 4.53 -0.77
N LEU A 162 2.56 3.21 -0.58
CA LEU A 162 2.15 2.59 0.68
C LEU A 162 3.04 1.39 1.01
N PHE A 163 3.61 1.39 2.21
CA PHE A 163 4.22 0.20 2.79
C PHE A 163 3.15 -0.59 3.56
N VAL A 164 3.03 -1.89 3.33
CA VAL A 164 2.18 -2.79 4.13
C VAL A 164 3.05 -3.68 4.99
N MET A 165 3.00 -3.45 6.30
CA MET A 165 3.74 -4.22 7.29
C MET A 165 2.89 -5.38 7.81
N PHE A 166 3.31 -6.61 7.51
CA PHE A 166 2.70 -7.82 8.05
C PHE A 166 3.35 -8.23 9.37
N GLY A 167 2.64 -7.95 10.46
CA GLY A 167 3.17 -8.08 11.81
C GLY A 167 4.06 -6.90 12.19
N VAL A 168 4.06 -6.56 13.48
CA VAL A 168 5.01 -5.58 14.03
C VAL A 168 5.65 -6.11 15.32
N PRO A 169 6.87 -5.65 15.66
CA PRO A 169 7.50 -6.01 16.93
C PRO A 169 6.57 -5.75 18.13
N GLY A 170 6.39 -6.75 18.99
CA GLY A 170 5.49 -6.68 20.15
C GLY A 170 4.00 -6.89 19.84
N LYS A 171 3.56 -6.71 18.59
CA LYS A 171 2.18 -6.98 18.15
C LYS A 171 2.18 -7.78 16.83
N PRO A 172 2.53 -9.07 16.87
CA PRO A 172 2.77 -9.86 15.65
C PRO A 172 1.54 -10.03 14.75
N LYS A 173 0.31 -9.87 15.29
CA LYS A 173 -0.94 -9.94 14.52
C LYS A 173 -1.37 -8.61 13.88
N ASP A 174 -0.69 -7.50 14.21
CA ASP A 174 -1.03 -6.20 13.63
C ASP A 174 -0.60 -6.16 12.16
N ILE A 175 -1.44 -5.59 11.32
CA ILE A 175 -1.10 -5.26 9.94
C ILE A 175 -1.24 -3.74 9.82
N ARG A 176 -0.16 -3.07 9.41
CA ARG A 176 -0.12 -1.60 9.37
C ARG A 176 0.25 -1.12 7.99
N GLY A 177 -0.51 -0.17 7.47
CA GLY A 177 -0.10 0.64 6.32
C GLY A 177 0.78 1.81 6.78
N VAL A 178 1.80 2.17 6.01
CA VAL A 178 2.61 3.37 6.23
C VAL A 178 2.75 4.10 4.91
N LEU A 179 2.34 5.36 4.87
CA LEU A 179 2.41 6.17 3.66
C LEU A 179 3.85 6.57 3.38
N LEU A 180 4.23 6.55 2.10
CA LEU A 180 5.56 6.96 1.65
C LEU A 180 5.89 8.39 2.11
N ASP A 181 4.94 9.31 1.99
CA ASP A 181 5.09 10.70 2.43
C ASP A 181 5.34 10.83 3.95
N SER A 182 4.76 9.94 4.75
CA SER A 182 5.00 9.90 6.19
C SER A 182 6.42 9.42 6.52
N VAL A 183 6.97 8.50 5.74
CA VAL A 183 8.36 8.07 5.87
C VAL A 183 9.31 9.19 5.46
N ALA A 184 9.07 9.87 4.34
CA ALA A 184 9.89 11.00 3.88
C ALA A 184 9.96 12.14 4.91
N LYS A 185 8.86 12.41 5.62
CA LYS A 185 8.83 13.37 6.74
C LYS A 185 9.66 12.89 7.93
N GLU A 186 9.59 11.60 8.26
CA GLU A 186 10.38 11.01 9.35
C GLU A 186 11.88 11.01 9.01
N GLU A 187 12.25 10.76 7.75
CA GLU A 187 13.62 10.89 7.24
C GLU A 187 14.18 12.28 7.49
N GLN A 188 13.43 13.32 7.12
CA GLN A 188 13.82 14.71 7.33
C GLN A 188 13.96 15.05 8.83
N LYS A 189 13.05 14.54 9.66
CA LYS A 189 13.02 14.82 11.10
C LYS A 189 14.15 14.12 11.85
N CYS A 190 14.43 12.86 11.52
CA CYS A 190 15.33 12.00 12.29
C CYS A 190 16.69 11.78 11.62
N ARG A 191 16.92 12.37 10.44
CA ARG A 191 18.16 12.19 9.64
C ARG A 191 18.48 10.71 9.37
N LEU A 192 17.43 9.90 9.23
CA LEU A 192 17.52 8.51 8.78
C LEU A 192 17.13 8.44 7.30
N SER A 193 17.52 7.36 6.62
CA SER A 193 17.14 7.13 5.22
C SER A 193 16.47 5.76 5.02
N GLY A 194 15.55 5.73 4.06
CA GLY A 194 14.81 4.58 3.56
C GLY A 194 14.29 3.69 4.67
N ARG A 195 14.82 2.48 4.69
CA ARG A 195 14.47 1.43 5.65
C ARG A 195 14.59 1.85 7.11
N ASN A 196 15.62 2.61 7.48
CA ASN A 196 15.85 2.97 8.88
C ASN A 196 14.75 3.93 9.36
N ALA A 197 14.34 4.87 8.51
CA ALA A 197 13.23 5.76 8.80
C ALA A 197 11.90 5.00 8.86
N LEU A 198 11.63 4.06 7.93
CA LEU A 198 10.44 3.22 8.01
C LEU A 198 10.41 2.38 9.29
N ARG A 199 11.54 1.75 9.65
CA ARG A 199 11.65 0.97 10.89
C ARG A 199 11.36 1.84 12.10
N GLN A 200 11.98 3.02 12.20
CA GLN A 200 11.72 3.95 13.29
C GLN A 200 10.25 4.37 13.31
N PHE A 201 9.66 4.68 12.15
CA PHE A 201 8.26 5.05 12.05
C PHE A 201 7.35 3.95 12.60
N VAL A 202 7.53 2.70 12.15
CA VAL A 202 6.71 1.56 12.57
C VAL A 202 6.81 1.30 14.07
N THR A 203 8.00 1.41 14.65
CA THR A 203 8.21 1.11 16.08
C THR A 203 7.81 2.24 17.02
N SER A 204 7.82 3.50 16.57
CA SER A 204 7.57 4.66 17.42
C SER A 204 6.20 5.33 17.21
N THR A 205 5.37 4.79 16.30
CA THR A 205 4.04 5.32 16.03
C THR A 205 2.97 4.46 16.68
N ASP A 206 2.22 5.06 17.60
CA ASP A 206 1.10 4.41 18.31
C ASP A 206 -0.28 4.87 17.81
N SER A 207 -0.38 6.08 17.27
CA SER A 207 -1.60 6.64 16.68
C SER A 207 -1.86 6.07 15.29
N PHE A 208 -3.15 5.94 14.95
CA PHE A 208 -3.57 5.39 13.68
C PHE A 208 -4.64 6.24 12.97
N LEU A 209 -4.73 6.04 11.66
CA LEU A 209 -5.80 6.53 10.81
C LEU A 209 -6.55 5.33 10.21
N PRO A 210 -7.90 5.31 10.23
CA PRO A 210 -8.67 4.30 9.50
C PRO A 210 -8.38 4.31 8.00
N THR A 211 -8.42 3.14 7.36
CA THR A 211 -8.23 3.02 5.89
C THR A 211 -9.21 3.89 5.11
N LYS A 212 -10.47 3.96 5.53
CA LYS A 212 -11.48 4.83 4.91
C LYS A 212 -11.07 6.30 4.94
N ASP A 213 -10.68 6.81 6.11
CA ASP A 213 -10.29 8.21 6.29
C ASP A 213 -9.04 8.54 5.46
N MET A 214 -8.11 7.59 5.29
CA MET A 214 -6.97 7.75 4.37
C MET A 214 -7.45 7.99 2.93
N LEU A 215 -8.36 7.15 2.44
CA LEU A 215 -8.86 7.26 1.07
C LEU A 215 -9.68 8.53 0.86
N GLU A 216 -10.55 8.88 1.81
CA GLU A 216 -11.34 10.12 1.75
C GLU A 216 -10.43 11.35 1.74
N ASN A 217 -9.33 11.33 2.50
CA ASN A 217 -8.34 12.40 2.49
C ASN A 217 -7.56 12.46 1.18
N CYS A 218 -7.28 11.34 0.51
CA CYS A 218 -6.65 11.33 -0.82
C CYS A 218 -7.61 11.83 -1.91
N LEU A 219 -8.84 11.33 -1.93
CA LEU A 219 -9.83 11.55 -2.99
C LEU A 219 -10.60 12.87 -2.83
N GLY A 220 -10.74 13.39 -1.60
CA GLY A 220 -11.50 14.61 -1.30
C GLY A 220 -10.75 15.92 -1.56
N THR A 221 -9.43 15.87 -1.78
CA THR A 221 -8.58 17.07 -1.95
C THR A 221 -8.13 17.25 -3.39
N LYS A 222 -8.49 18.38 -4.00
CA LYS A 222 -7.94 18.82 -5.29
C LYS A 222 -6.42 19.07 -5.29
N ASN A 223 -5.80 19.17 -4.10
CA ASN A 223 -4.40 19.55 -3.90
C ASN A 223 -3.53 18.43 -3.27
N GLY A 224 -3.99 17.18 -3.27
CA GLY A 224 -3.28 16.04 -2.68
C GLY A 224 -3.54 15.85 -1.18
N LEU A 225 -3.02 14.73 -0.64
CA LEU A 225 -3.27 14.25 0.71
C LEU A 225 -2.97 15.33 1.77
N LYS A 226 -3.95 15.64 2.63
CA LYS A 226 -3.74 16.51 3.81
C LYS A 226 -2.64 15.94 4.70
N ASP A 227 -1.86 16.82 5.33
CA ASP A 227 -0.84 16.39 6.28
C ASP A 227 -1.46 15.56 7.41
N VAL A 228 -1.20 14.25 7.41
CA VAL A 228 -1.82 13.30 8.34
C VAL A 228 -1.03 13.17 9.66
N GLY A 229 0.04 13.94 9.84
CA GLY A 229 0.91 13.78 11.00
C GLY A 229 1.54 12.37 11.08
N LYS A 230 2.02 12.00 12.26
CA LYS A 230 2.66 10.69 12.50
C LYS A 230 1.60 9.65 12.88
N VAL A 231 1.00 9.02 11.88
CA VAL A 231 0.00 7.96 12.06
C VAL A 231 0.27 6.80 11.10
N TYR A 232 0.01 5.57 11.54
CA TYR A 232 -0.06 4.44 10.62
C TYR A 232 -1.50 4.21 10.15
N ILE A 233 -1.69 3.58 9.00
CA ILE A 233 -3.02 3.20 8.52
C ILE A 233 -3.39 1.87 9.17
N ASN A 234 -4.50 1.87 9.91
CA ASN A 234 -5.01 0.67 10.55
C ASN A 234 -5.94 -0.08 9.60
N PHE A 235 -5.59 -1.33 9.31
CA PHE A 235 -6.36 -2.21 8.44
C PHE A 235 -7.37 -3.09 9.21
N VAL A 236 -7.54 -2.88 10.52
CA VAL A 236 -8.38 -3.69 11.42
C VAL A 236 -9.40 -2.82 12.16
#